data_AF-A0A7V4PCS5-F1
#
_entry.id   AF-A0A7V4PCS5-F1
#
_cell.length_a   1.000
_cell.length_b   1.000
_cell.length_c   1.000
_cell.angle_alpha   90.00
_cell.angle_beta   90.00
_cell.angle_gamma   90.00
#
_symmetry.space_group_name_H-M   'P 1'
#
loop_
_entity.id
_entity.type
_entity.pdbx_description
1 polymer ?
#
loop_
_entity_poly.entity_id
_entity_poly.type
_entity_poly.pdbx_seq_one_letter_code
_entity_poly.pdbx_strand_id
1 'polypeptide(L)'
;MTFKNFKNFIQTELAAIEKRLAHLDREKRLLAYTVKISEEQGELSEALLSYLSLQRKDKTQVGKAEMAGEVADVIITASLLAEALGIDFEQALEKKIAKIKKRRY
;
A
#
# COMPACT_ATOMS: atom_id res chain seq x y z
N MET A 1 -12.17 -11.80 0.29
CA MET A 1 -11.69 -11.28 1.59
C MET A 1 -12.67 -10.21 2.09
N THR A 2 -12.99 -10.17 3.38
CA THR A 2 -13.76 -9.06 3.99
C THR A 2 -12.83 -7.94 4.45
N PHE A 3 -13.34 -6.73 4.65
CA PHE A 3 -12.53 -5.63 5.19
C PHE A 3 -11.99 -5.95 6.59
N LYS A 4 -12.83 -6.57 7.44
CA LYS A 4 -12.41 -7.07 8.76
C LYS A 4 -11.21 -8.03 8.67
N ASN A 5 -11.25 -8.98 7.74
CA ASN A 5 -10.13 -9.91 7.56
C ASN A 5 -8.87 -9.19 7.07
N PHE A 6 -9.01 -8.21 6.19
CA PHE A 6 -7.91 -7.38 5.73
C PHE A 6 -7.30 -6.55 6.87
N LYS A 7 -8.13 -5.89 7.69
CA LYS A 7 -7.68 -5.13 8.86
C LYS A 7 -6.92 -6.01 9.85
N ASN A 8 -7.43 -7.20 10.16
CA ASN A 8 -6.74 -8.16 11.02
C ASN A 8 -5.39 -8.60 10.45
N PHE A 9 -5.30 -8.78 9.14
CA PHE A 9 -4.04 -9.06 8.45
C PHE A 9 -3.04 -7.90 8.62
N ILE A 10 -3.46 -6.67 8.34
CA ILE A 10 -2.61 -5.47 8.49
C ILE A 10 -2.11 -5.32 9.93
N GLN A 11 -2.95 -5.55 10.94
CA GLN A 11 -2.56 -5.50 12.34
C GLN A 11 -1.52 -6.56 12.71
N THR A 12 -1.67 -7.77 12.16
CA THR A 12 -0.74 -8.88 12.38
C THR A 12 0.62 -8.57 11.75
N GLU A 13 0.63 -8.09 10.51
CA GLU A 13 1.85 -7.72 9.79
C GLU A 13 2.55 -6.52 10.44
N LEU A 14 1.81 -5.49 10.84
CA LEU A 14 2.38 -4.34 11.54
C LEU A 14 3.08 -4.78 12.83
N ALA A 15 2.43 -5.63 13.64
CA ALA A 15 3.04 -6.15 14.86
C ALA A 15 4.31 -6.98 14.58
N ALA A 16 4.36 -7.72 13.47
CA ALA A 16 5.56 -8.45 13.06
C ALA A 16 6.70 -7.50 12.63
N ILE A 17 6.38 -6.45 11.87
CA ILE A 17 7.36 -5.46 11.42
C ILE A 17 7.88 -4.62 12.60
N GLU A 18 7.00 -4.20 13.51
CA GLU A 18 7.40 -3.43 14.70
C GLU A 18 8.38 -4.19 15.59
N LYS A 19 8.23 -5.52 15.71
CA LYS A 19 9.22 -6.37 16.40
C LYS A 19 10.59 -6.32 15.72
N ARG A 20 10.64 -6.35 14.39
CA ARG A 20 11.90 -6.26 13.62
C ARG A 20 12.53 -4.86 13.72
N LEU A 21 11.71 -3.82 13.77
CA LEU A 21 12.11 -2.42 13.85
C LEU A 21 12.11 -1.87 15.29
N ALA A 22 12.16 -2.74 16.30
CA ALA A 22 12.10 -2.36 17.71
C ALA A 22 13.30 -1.50 18.15
N HIS A 23 14.42 -1.59 17.43
CA HIS A 23 15.63 -0.80 17.66
C HIS A 23 15.51 0.66 17.16
N LEU A 24 14.47 0.99 16.38
CA LEU A 24 14.20 2.34 15.91
C LEU A 24 13.22 3.05 16.86
N ASP A 25 13.27 4.37 16.91
CA ASP A 25 12.21 5.16 17.55
C ASP A 25 10.95 5.21 16.67
N ARG A 26 9.86 5.73 17.23
CA ARG A 26 8.57 5.81 16.52
C ARG A 26 8.65 6.63 15.25
N GLU A 27 9.34 7.77 15.28
CA GLU A 27 9.44 8.68 14.14
C GLU A 27 10.15 7.98 12.96
N LYS A 28 11.28 7.32 13.24
CA LYS A 28 12.01 6.54 12.23
C LYS A 28 11.18 5.40 11.66
N ARG A 29 10.36 4.71 12.47
CA ARG A 29 9.43 3.68 11.97
C ARG A 29 8.39 4.26 11.01
N LEU A 30 7.76 5.38 11.37
CA LEU A 30 6.78 6.05 10.51
C LEU A 30 7.40 6.51 9.17
N LEU A 31 8.63 7.03 9.23
CA LEU A 31 9.39 7.37 8.03
C LEU A 31 9.70 6.13 7.19
N ALA A 32 10.08 5.01 7.81
CA ALA A 32 10.32 3.75 7.10
C ALA A 32 9.07 3.24 6.36
N TYR A 33 7.89 3.27 7.00
CA TYR A 33 6.64 2.91 6.34
C TYR A 33 6.32 3.85 5.17
N THR A 34 6.58 5.14 5.33
CA THR A 34 6.37 6.14 4.27
C THR A 34 7.29 5.89 3.07
N VAL A 35 8.58 5.59 3.31
CA VAL A 35 9.52 5.25 2.24
C VAL A 35 9.13 3.95 1.54
N LYS A 36 8.65 2.95 2.29
CA LYS A 36 8.18 1.68 1.71
C LYS A 36 7.00 1.90 0.76
N ILE A 37 6.09 2.83 1.04
CA ILE A 37 5.02 3.20 0.10
C ILE A 37 5.60 3.73 -1.23
N SER A 38 6.64 4.55 -1.18
CA SER A 38 7.30 5.06 -2.39
C SER A 38 8.00 3.96 -3.18
N GLU A 39 8.55 2.95 -2.50
CA GLU A 39 9.14 1.75 -3.11
C GLU A 39 8.09 0.98 -3.91
N GLU A 40 6.96 0.59 -3.28
CA GLU A 40 5.87 -0.13 -3.97
C GLU A 40 5.24 0.69 -5.09
N GLN A 41 5.17 2.01 -4.92
CA GLN A 41 4.68 2.89 -5.98
C GLN A 41 5.62 2.90 -7.19
N GLY A 42 6.92 2.80 -6.96
CA GLY A 42 7.94 2.64 -8.00
C GLY A 42 7.79 1.29 -8.72
N GLU A 43 7.59 0.21 -7.97
CA GLU A 43 7.39 -1.15 -8.53
C GLU A 43 6.10 -1.22 -9.36
N LEU A 44 4.99 -0.64 -8.86
CA LEU A 44 3.78 -0.46 -9.64
C LEU A 44 4.00 0.34 -10.93
N SER A 45 4.82 1.39 -10.87
CA SER A 45 5.13 2.19 -12.07
C SER A 45 5.91 1.37 -13.09
N GLU A 46 6.87 0.56 -12.64
CA GLU A 46 7.62 -0.35 -13.50
C GLU A 46 6.71 -1.42 -14.11
N ALA A 47 5.87 -2.07 -13.31
CA ALA A 47 4.95 -3.09 -13.79
C ALA A 47 3.94 -2.53 -14.80
N LEU A 48 3.46 -1.31 -14.60
CA LEU A 48 2.59 -0.63 -15.57
C LEU A 48 3.31 -0.33 -16.89
N LEU A 49 4.55 0.20 -16.83
CA LEU A 49 5.36 0.42 -18.03
C LEU A 49 5.61 -0.89 -18.78
N SER A 50 5.89 -1.96 -18.05
CA SER A 50 6.07 -3.29 -18.60
C SER A 50 4.81 -3.82 -19.28
N TYR A 51 3.66 -3.74 -18.60
CA TYR A 51 2.35 -4.14 -19.10
C TYR A 51 1.94 -3.37 -20.37
N LEU A 52 2.29 -2.08 -20.45
CA LEU A 52 2.01 -1.22 -21.61
C LEU A 52 3.08 -1.30 -22.71
N SER A 53 4.09 -2.17 -22.58
CA SER A 53 5.21 -2.26 -23.52
C SER A 53 6.03 -0.97 -23.69
N LEU A 54 6.05 -0.12 -22.65
CA LEU A 54 6.77 1.16 -22.62
C LEU A 54 8.11 1.10 -21.87
N GLN A 55 8.47 -0.06 -21.32
CA GLN A 55 9.76 -0.30 -20.69
C GLN A 55 10.92 -0.45 -21.70
N ARG A 56 12.17 -0.55 -21.20
CA ARG A 56 13.33 -0.83 -22.05
C ARG A 56 13.17 -2.18 -22.77
N LYS A 57 13.58 -2.23 -24.05
CA LYS A 57 13.34 -3.37 -24.96
C LYS A 57 13.97 -4.70 -24.51
N ASP A 58 14.99 -4.64 -23.67
CA ASP A 58 15.71 -5.78 -23.10
C ASP A 58 14.99 -6.40 -21.87
N LYS A 59 13.99 -5.73 -21.31
CA LYS A 59 13.22 -6.24 -20.16
C LYS A 59 12.05 -7.14 -20.59
N THR A 60 11.81 -8.19 -19.81
CA THR A 60 10.67 -9.11 -19.97
C THR A 60 9.35 -8.40 -19.67
N GLN A 61 8.34 -8.60 -20.52
CA GLN A 61 6.99 -8.08 -20.26
C GLN A 61 6.34 -8.81 -19.10
N VAL A 62 5.73 -8.05 -18.20
CA VAL A 62 4.91 -8.61 -17.12
C VAL A 62 3.46 -8.75 -17.55
N GLY A 63 2.80 -9.77 -17.00
CA GLY A 63 1.37 -9.99 -17.19
C GLY A 63 0.52 -9.12 -16.26
N LYS A 64 -0.80 -9.16 -16.50
CA LYS A 64 -1.79 -8.48 -15.64
C LYS A 64 -1.76 -8.94 -14.17
N ALA A 65 -1.35 -10.19 -13.92
CA ALA A 65 -1.25 -10.74 -12.57
C ALA A 65 -0.17 -10.03 -11.74
N GLU A 66 1.01 -9.79 -12.33
CA GLU A 66 2.10 -9.08 -11.68
C GLU A 66 1.69 -7.64 -11.33
N MET A 67 1.14 -6.91 -12.32
CA MET A 67 0.61 -5.57 -12.09
C MET A 67 -0.47 -5.53 -11.00
N ALA A 68 -1.30 -6.57 -10.90
CA ALA A 68 -2.30 -6.65 -9.83
C ALA A 68 -1.67 -6.88 -8.45
N GLY A 69 -0.54 -7.60 -8.38
CA GLY A 69 0.30 -7.73 -7.18
C GLY A 69 0.78 -6.37 -6.71
N GLU A 70 1.44 -5.61 -7.60
CA GLU A 70 1.97 -4.29 -7.26
C GLU A 70 0.90 -3.28 -6.81
N VAL A 71 -0.30 -3.35 -7.40
CA VAL A 71 -1.44 -2.55 -6.92
C VAL A 71 -1.81 -2.94 -5.50
N ALA A 72 -1.81 -4.24 -5.18
CA ALA A 72 -2.11 -4.73 -3.84
C ALA A 72 -1.03 -4.31 -2.84
N ASP A 73 0.25 -4.32 -3.22
CA ASP A 73 1.35 -3.94 -2.33
C ASP A 73 1.30 -2.46 -1.95
N VAL A 74 0.96 -1.57 -2.89
CA VAL A 74 0.68 -0.15 -2.57
C VAL A 74 -0.48 0.00 -1.58
N ILE A 75 -1.56 -0.78 -1.74
CA ILE A 75 -2.70 -0.74 -0.81
C ILE A 75 -2.30 -1.24 0.58
N ILE A 76 -1.54 -2.33 0.65
CA ILE A 76 -1.08 -2.93 1.91
C ILE A 76 -0.16 -1.96 2.65
N THR A 77 0.85 -1.41 1.98
CA THR A 77 1.83 -0.51 2.61
C THR A 77 1.20 0.81 3.06
N ALA A 78 0.27 1.37 2.30
CA ALA A 78 -0.52 2.51 2.75
C ALA A 78 -1.38 2.19 3.98
N SER A 79 -1.96 0.98 4.04
CA SER A 79 -2.77 0.53 5.18
C SER A 79 -1.92 0.29 6.43
N LEU A 80 -0.69 -0.22 6.29
CA LEU A 80 0.27 -0.36 7.39
C LEU A 80 0.59 0.99 8.04
N LEU A 81 0.86 2.02 7.22
CA LEU A 81 1.09 3.37 7.74
C LEU A 81 -0.14 3.93 8.46
N ALA A 82 -1.35 3.72 7.91
CA ALA A 82 -2.58 4.18 8.55
C ALA A 82 -2.78 3.52 9.93
N GLU A 83 -2.58 2.20 10.03
CA GLU A 83 -2.66 1.47 11.30
C GLU A 83 -1.59 1.95 12.30
N ALA A 84 -0.34 2.17 11.86
CA ALA A 84 0.75 2.68 12.69
C ALA A 84 0.49 4.11 13.23
N LEU A 85 -0.30 4.90 12.50
CA LEU A 85 -0.76 6.22 12.92
C LEU A 85 -2.00 6.17 13.83
N GLY A 86 -2.59 4.99 14.06
CA GLY A 86 -3.83 4.83 14.80
C GLY A 86 -5.05 5.36 14.05
N ILE A 87 -4.99 5.41 12.72
CA ILE A 87 -6.08 5.87 11.87
C ILE A 87 -7.04 4.70 11.62
N ASP A 88 -8.31 4.89 11.94
CA ASP A 88 -9.35 3.95 11.48
C ASP A 88 -9.59 4.14 9.98
N PHE A 89 -8.80 3.43 9.18
CA PHE A 89 -8.77 3.64 7.74
C PHE A 89 -10.05 3.18 7.03
N GLU A 90 -10.84 2.28 7.63
CA GLU A 90 -12.19 1.95 7.14
C GLU A 90 -13.08 3.19 7.14
N GLN A 91 -13.21 3.82 8.32
CA GLN A 91 -13.99 5.03 8.48
C GLN A 91 -13.43 6.20 7.63
N ALA A 92 -12.10 6.30 7.50
CA ALA A 92 -11.48 7.31 6.66
C ALA A 92 -11.84 7.13 5.18
N LEU A 93 -11.82 5.89 4.67
CA LEU A 93 -12.24 5.54 3.31
C LEU A 93 -13.72 5.84 3.10
N GLU A 94 -14.59 5.42 4.01
CA GLU A 94 -16.03 5.70 3.95
C GLU A 94 -16.33 7.20 3.84
N LYS A 95 -15.72 8.00 4.72
CA LYS A 95 -15.85 9.47 4.72
C LYS A 95 -15.37 10.06 3.39
N LYS A 96 -14.23 9.59 2.88
CA LYS A 96 -13.67 10.07 1.62
C LYS A 96 -14.56 9.71 0.42
N ILE A 97 -15.06 8.47 0.37
CA ILE A 97 -16.00 7.99 -0.65
C ILE A 97 -17.29 8.80 -0.62
N ALA A 98 -17.87 9.05 0.56
CA ALA A 98 -19.07 9.87 0.70
C ALA A 98 -18.84 11.30 0.18
N LYS A 99 -17.68 11.91 0.49
CA LYS A 99 -17.31 13.24 -0.04
C LYS A 99 -17.14 13.23 -1.57
N ILE A 100 -16.56 12.18 -2.15
CA ILE A 100 -16.42 12.04 -3.60
C ILE A 100 -17.79 11.88 -4.27
N LYS A 101 -18.68 11.06 -3.69
CA LYS A 101 -20.06 10.89 -4.18
C LYS A 101 -20.82 12.22 -4.17
N LYS A 102 -20.69 13.03 -3.13
CA LYS A 102 -21.30 14.37 -3.04
C LYS A 102 -20.73 15.40 -4.03
N ARG A 103 -19.54 15.18 -4.58
CA ARG A 103 -18.94 16.04 -5.63
C ARG A 103 -19.39 15.65 -7.03
N ARG A 104 -19.85 14.41 -7.19
CA ARG A 104 -20.41 13.94 -8.45
C ARG A 104 -21.88 14.40 -8.48
N TYR A 105 -22.04 15.62 -8.99
CA TYR A 105 -23.30 16.35 -9.23
C TYR A 105 -23.95 16.93 -7.98
#